data_AF-A0A211ZQ62-F1
#
_entry.id   AF-A0A211ZQ62-F1
#
_cell.length_a   1.000
_cell.length_b   1.000
_cell.length_c   1.000
_cell.angle_alpha   90.00
_cell.angle_beta   90.00
_cell.angle_gamma   90.00
#
_symmetry.space_group_name_H-M   'P 1'
#
loop_
_entity.id
_entity.type
_entity.pdbx_description
1 polymer ?
#
loop_
_entity_poly.entity_id
_entity_poly.type
_entity_poly.pdbx_seq_one_letter_code
_entity_poly.pdbx_strand_id
1 'polypeptide(L)'
;MPARELYGRYRQRIEALAARPPQPSDAWFPEMQQILRSFTEDARVLSPSRTHLLCWELCEQFEEEAYRAATLYRRDVLIAAVKGFEGIAGDR
;
A
#
# COMPACT_ATOMS: atom_id res chain seq x y z
N MET A 1 -15.27 7.79 -7.10
CA MET A 1 -13.86 8.27 -7.20
C MET A 1 -13.19 7.50 -8.33
N PRO A 2 -12.51 8.16 -9.28
CA PRO A 2 -11.73 7.49 -10.33
C PRO A 2 -10.62 6.61 -9.74
N ALA A 3 -10.38 5.44 -10.33
CA ALA A 3 -9.33 4.50 -9.87
C ALA A 3 -7.94 5.15 -9.81
N ARG A 4 -7.63 6.04 -10.74
CA ARG A 4 -6.36 6.79 -10.78
C ARG A 4 -6.17 7.71 -9.57
N GLU A 5 -7.24 8.31 -9.06
CA GLU A 5 -7.16 9.15 -7.85
C GLU A 5 -6.88 8.30 -6.61
N LEU A 6 -7.51 7.11 -6.54
CA LEU A 6 -7.24 6.14 -5.47
C LEU A 6 -5.78 5.64 -5.54
N TYR A 7 -5.29 5.28 -6.72
CA TYR A 7 -3.89 4.92 -6.92
C TYR A 7 -2.95 5.98 -6.33
N GLY A 8 -3.06 7.23 -6.80
CA GLY A 8 -2.18 8.30 -6.38
C GLY A 8 -2.25 8.57 -4.89
N ARG A 9 -3.46 8.59 -4.32
CA ARG A 9 -3.67 8.82 -2.88
C ARG A 9 -3.02 7.74 -2.03
N TYR A 10 -3.25 6.46 -2.36
CA TYR A 10 -2.77 5.36 -1.54
C TYR A 10 -1.28 5.12 -1.72
N ARG A 11 -0.75 5.34 -2.92
CA ARG A 11 0.69 5.44 -3.17
C ARG A 11 1.36 6.48 -2.26
N GLN A 12 0.88 7.72 -2.30
CA GLN A 12 1.46 8.82 -1.50
C GLN A 12 1.42 8.54 0.01
N ARG A 13 0.34 7.93 0.52
CA ARG A 13 0.23 7.61 1.96
C ARG A 13 1.25 6.54 2.39
N ILE A 14 1.45 5.51 1.58
CA ILE A 14 2.44 4.46 1.85
C ILE A 14 3.86 5.02 1.72
N GLU A 15 4.14 5.80 0.67
CA GLU A 15 5.44 6.46 0.49
C GLU A 15 5.76 7.39 1.67
N ALA A 16 4.78 8.16 2.15
CA ALA A 16 4.92 9.05 3.29
C ALA A 16 5.18 8.28 4.59
N LEU A 17 4.57 7.10 4.78
CA LEU A 17 4.87 6.22 5.90
C LEU A 17 6.31 5.69 5.80
N ALA A 18 6.73 5.24 4.61
CA ALA A 18 8.04 4.66 4.35
C ALA A 18 9.19 5.68 4.34
N ALA A 19 8.90 6.98 4.20
CA ALA A 19 9.87 8.06 4.24
C ALA A 19 10.17 8.57 5.66
N ARG A 20 9.45 8.07 6.68
CA ARG A 20 9.68 8.49 8.06
C ARG A 20 11.03 7.99 8.59
N PRO A 21 11.62 8.67 9.59
CA PRO A 21 12.76 8.15 10.30
C PRO A 21 12.44 6.76 10.89
N PRO A 22 13.44 5.85 10.95
CA PRO A 22 13.25 4.54 11.58
C PRO A 22 12.72 4.71 13.00
N GLN A 23 11.63 4.01 13.31
CA GLN A 23 11.06 4.00 14.65
C GLN A 23 11.42 2.69 15.34
N PRO A 24 11.71 2.70 16.65
CA PRO A 24 11.82 1.48 17.42
C PRO A 24 10.46 0.77 17.44
N SER A 25 10.45 -0.55 17.25
CA SER A 25 9.26 -1.41 17.11
C SER A 25 8.45 -1.21 15.82
N ASP A 26 7.52 -2.14 15.55
CA ASP A 26 6.53 -2.07 14.47
C ASP A 26 5.46 -0.98 14.69
N ALA A 27 5.85 0.16 15.25
CA ALA A 27 4.97 1.31 15.54
C ALA A 27 4.29 1.88 14.27
N TRP A 28 4.86 1.60 13.10
CA TRP A 28 4.29 1.94 11.79
C TRP A 28 3.17 0.99 11.34
N PHE A 29 3.10 -0.22 11.91
CA PHE A 29 2.18 -1.27 11.47
C PHE A 29 0.70 -0.92 11.72
N PRO A 30 0.28 -0.34 12.86
CA PRO A 30 -1.10 0.10 13.05
C PRO A 30 -1.56 1.12 12.01
N GLU A 31 -0.68 2.05 11.62
CA GLU A 31 -0.98 3.04 10.59
C GLU A 31 -1.08 2.40 9.19
N MET A 32 -0.19 1.44 8.89
CA MET A 32 -0.31 0.63 7.67
C MET A 32 -1.68 -0.06 7.60
N GLN A 33 -2.10 -0.71 8.68
CA GLN A 33 -3.42 -1.36 8.76
C GLN A 33 -4.57 -0.38 8.55
N GLN A 34 -4.45 0.85 9.07
CA GLN A 34 -5.44 1.90 8.83
C GLN A 34 -5.47 2.36 7.37
N ILE A 35 -4.31 2.49 6.71
CA ILE A 35 -4.23 2.83 5.29
C ILE A 35 -4.91 1.75 4.44
N LEU A 36 -4.59 0.48 4.68
CA LEU A 36 -5.18 -0.67 3.96
C LEU A 36 -6.70 -0.75 4.17
N ARG A 37 -7.18 -0.57 5.40
CA ARG A 37 -8.63 -0.53 5.69
C ARG A 37 -9.32 0.61 4.95
N SER A 38 -8.71 1.80 4.94
CA SER A 38 -9.26 2.95 4.21
C SER A 38 -9.34 2.66 2.71
N PHE A 39 -8.32 2.02 2.14
CA PHE A 39 -8.32 1.61 0.74
C PHE A 39 -9.46 0.64 0.47
N THR A 40 -9.65 -0.39 1.30
CA THR A 40 -10.70 -1.39 1.11
C THR A 40 -12.08 -0.74 1.07
N GLU A 41 -12.36 0.21 1.97
CA GLU A 41 -13.61 0.97 1.99
C GLU A 41 -13.76 1.86 0.75
N ASP A 42 -12.74 2.65 0.41
CA ASP A 42 -12.78 3.54 -0.75
C ASP A 42 -12.92 2.76 -2.08
N ALA A 43 -12.31 1.57 -2.17
CA ALA A 43 -12.36 0.69 -3.33
C ALA A 43 -13.68 -0.09 -3.44
N ARG A 44 -14.61 -0.01 -2.47
CA ARG A 44 -15.96 -0.60 -2.60
C ARG A 44 -16.78 0.03 -3.73
N VAL A 45 -16.45 1.27 -4.12
CA VAL A 45 -17.12 1.96 -5.23
C VAL A 45 -16.62 1.50 -6.60
N LEU A 46 -15.55 0.71 -6.66
CA LEU A 46 -15.00 0.13 -7.87
C LEU A 46 -15.55 -1.28 -8.09
N SER A 47 -15.58 -1.73 -9.35
CA SER A 47 -15.82 -3.14 -9.64
C SER A 47 -14.68 -4.01 -9.09
N PRO A 48 -14.91 -5.31 -8.84
CA PRO A 48 -13.87 -6.24 -8.39
C PRO A 48 -12.66 -6.25 -9.33
N SER A 49 -12.88 -6.33 -10.65
CA SER A 49 -11.82 -6.31 -11.66
C SER A 49 -10.96 -5.03 -11.63
N ARG A 50 -11.58 -3.86 -11.40
CA ARG A 50 -10.86 -2.59 -11.26
C ARG A 50 -10.10 -2.51 -9.95
N THR A 51 -10.66 -3.08 -8.87
CA THR A 51 -9.97 -3.16 -7.58
C THR A 51 -8.73 -4.04 -7.70
N HIS A 52 -8.86 -5.21 -8.33
CA HIS A 52 -7.76 -6.13 -8.55
C HIS A 52 -6.64 -5.50 -9.38
N LEU A 53 -6.98 -4.86 -10.51
CA LEU A 53 -6.00 -4.15 -11.33
C LEU A 53 -5.28 -3.05 -10.52
N LEU A 54 -6.03 -2.27 -9.75
CA LEU A 54 -5.47 -1.20 -8.93
C LEU A 54 -4.53 -1.74 -7.84
N CYS A 55 -4.89 -2.84 -7.17
CA CYS A 55 -4.01 -3.49 -6.21
C CYS A 55 -2.74 -3.99 -6.88
N TRP A 56 -2.85 -4.60 -8.07
CA TRP A 56 -1.70 -5.10 -8.82
C TRP A 56 -0.73 -3.98 -9.22
N GLU A 57 -1.24 -2.86 -9.74
CA GLU A 57 -0.43 -1.67 -10.06
C GLU A 57 0.28 -1.08 -8.83
N LEU A 58 -0.39 -1.07 -7.67
CA LEU A 58 0.22 -0.63 -6.41
C LEU A 58 1.30 -1.61 -5.94
N CYS A 59 1.06 -2.92 -6.04
CA CYS A 59 2.04 -3.94 -5.71
C CYS A 59 3.31 -3.79 -6.55
N GLU A 60 3.20 -3.75 -7.88
CA GLU A 60 4.38 -3.60 -8.76
C GLU A 60 5.20 -2.34 -8.40
N GLN A 61 4.52 -1.21 -8.19
CA GLN A 61 5.18 0.04 -7.80
C GLN A 61 5.97 -0.10 -6.48
N PHE A 62 5.35 -0.70 -5.46
CA PHE A 62 6.00 -0.84 -4.15
C PHE A 62 7.09 -1.91 -4.15
N GLU A 63 6.96 -2.98 -4.94
CA GLU A 63 8.01 -3.97 -5.13
C GLU A 63 9.25 -3.35 -5.76
N GLU A 64 9.08 -2.56 -6.82
CA GLU A 64 10.18 -1.86 -7.47
C GLU A 64 10.87 -0.88 -6.51
N GLU A 65 10.08 -0.13 -5.73
CA GLU A 65 10.64 0.78 -4.73
C GLU A 65 11.30 0.07 -3.56
N ALA A 66 10.78 -1.07 -3.12
CA ALA A 66 11.37 -1.89 -2.07
C ALA A 66 12.71 -2.46 -2.51
N TYR A 67 12.81 -2.88 -3.78
CA TYR A 67 14.06 -3.33 -4.39
C TYR A 67 15.13 -2.21 -4.40
N ARG A 68 14.71 -0.96 -4.60
CA ARG A 68 15.60 0.22 -4.63
C ARG A 68 15.82 0.87 -3.25
N ALA A 69 15.20 0.36 -2.18
CA ALA A 69 15.21 1.01 -0.88
C ALA A 69 16.60 0.99 -0.23
N ALA A 70 17.09 2.17 0.17
CA ALA A 70 18.39 2.33 0.83
C ALA A 70 18.39 1.92 2.31
N THR A 71 17.23 1.83 2.95
CA THR A 71 17.09 1.49 4.37
C THR A 71 16.20 0.27 4.54
N LEU A 72 16.53 -0.58 5.52
CA LEU A 72 15.71 -1.75 5.88
C LEU A 72 14.29 -1.32 6.28
N TYR A 73 14.17 -0.25 7.08
CA TYR A 73 12.87 0.30 7.46
C TYR A 73 11.97 0.61 6.26
N ARG A 74 12.48 1.35 5.26
CA ARG A 74 11.70 1.67 4.05
C ARG A 74 11.30 0.39 3.32
N ARG A 75 12.22 -0.55 3.17
CA ARG A 75 11.97 -1.83 2.52
C ARG A 75 10.87 -2.61 3.23
N ASP A 76 10.92 -2.71 4.56
CA ASP A 76 9.95 -3.47 5.35
C ASP A 76 8.54 -2.87 5.25
N VAL A 77 8.43 -1.55 5.33
CA VAL A 77 7.15 -0.85 5.14
C VAL A 77 6.57 -1.12 3.75
N LEU A 78 7.39 -1.04 2.69
CA LEU A 78 6.94 -1.26 1.32
C LEU A 78 6.53 -2.72 1.07
N ILE A 79 7.31 -3.69 1.55
CA ILE A 79 6.96 -5.11 1.43
C ILE A 79 5.68 -5.45 2.21
N ALA A 80 5.50 -4.87 3.39
CA ALA A 80 4.26 -5.04 4.15
C ALA A 80 3.05 -4.44 3.41
N ALA A 81 3.23 -3.32 2.70
CA ALA A 81 2.18 -2.77 1.85
C ALA A 81 1.80 -3.74 0.72
N VAL A 82 2.79 -4.31 0.02
CA VAL A 82 2.58 -5.32 -1.04
C VAL A 82 1.74 -6.48 -0.50
N LYS A 83 2.12 -7.05 0.65
CA LYS A 83 1.36 -8.15 1.28
C LYS A 83 -0.06 -7.75 1.67
N GLY A 84 -0.24 -6.52 2.13
CA GLY A 84 -1.58 -5.97 2.40
C GLY A 84 -2.46 -5.90 1.16
N PHE A 85 -1.93 -5.37 0.05
CA PHE A 85 -2.68 -5.24 -1.20
C PHE A 85 -2.92 -6.57 -1.91
N GLU A 86 -1.97 -7.51 -1.86
CA GLU A 86 -2.16 -8.90 -2.31
C GLU A 86 -3.35 -9.55 -1.59
N GLY A 87 -3.43 -9.41 -0.27
CA GLY A 87 -4.56 -9.93 0.52
C GLY A 87 -5.90 -9.34 0.09
N ILE A 88 -5.94 -8.02 -0.14
CA ILE A 88 -7.16 -7.33 -0.60
C ILE A 88 -7.58 -7.79 -2.00
N ALA A 89 -6.62 -8.07 -2.89
CA ALA A 89 -6.88 -8.58 -4.22
C ALA A 89 -7.37 -10.04 -4.23
N GLY A 90 -6.94 -10.85 -3.26
CA GLY A 90 -7.32 -12.27 -3.14
C GLY A 90 -8.65 -12.52 -2.41
N ASP A 91 -9.09 -11.60 -1.54
CA ASP A 91 -10.30 -11.76 -0.71
C ASP A 91 -11.63 -11.37 -1.40
N ARG A 92 -11.63 -11.01 -2.70
CA ARG A 92 -12.82 -10.53 -3.45
C ARG A 92 -13.14 -11.37 -4.68
#